data_AF-A0A961BN01-F1
#
_entry.id   AF-A0A961BN01-F1
#
_cell.length_a   1.000
_cell.length_b   1.000
_cell.length_c   1.000
_cell.angle_alpha   90.00
_cell.angle_beta   90.00
_cell.angle_gamma   90.00
#
_symmetry.space_group_name_H-M   'P 1'
#
loop_
_entity.id
_entity.type
_entity.pdbx_description
1 polymer ?
#
loop_
_entity_poly.entity_id
_entity_poly.type
_entity_poly.pdbx_seq_one_letter_code
_entity_poly.pdbx_strand_id
1 'polypeptide(L)'
;NRAAYARLFFWVAVALQALGLLLIGVSMLVVPWWVGVTLLVVAGGVCALSWLRFRSNFMWPTFAGVAVSLAWMLVVGLGPTLFGWSP
;
A
#
# COMPACT_ATOMS: atom_id res chain seq x y z
N ASN A 1 25.36 -7.16 11.80
CA ASN A 1 24.82 -6.26 10.74
C ASN A 1 23.42 -6.64 10.27
N ARG A 2 23.16 -7.85 9.76
CA ARG A 2 21.84 -8.25 9.21
C ARG A 2 20.64 -8.01 10.15
N ALA A 3 20.78 -8.32 11.44
CA ALA A 3 19.70 -8.13 12.42
C ALA A 3 19.33 -6.65 12.65
N ALA A 4 20.31 -5.74 12.63
CA ALA A 4 20.07 -4.31 12.73
C ALA A 4 19.32 -3.78 11.50
N TYR A 5 19.72 -4.19 10.29
CA TYR A 5 19.00 -3.85 9.06
C TYR A 5 17.58 -4.43 9.04
N ALA A 6 17.40 -5.68 9.43
CA ALA A 6 16.07 -6.29 9.49
C ALA A 6 15.14 -5.49 10.43
N ARG A 7 15.64 -5.01 11.56
CA ARG A 7 14.87 -4.17 12.50
C ARG A 7 14.51 -2.80 11.92
N LEU A 8 15.45 -2.17 11.20
CA LEU A 8 15.20 -0.90 10.51
C LEU A 8 14.13 -1.07 9.42
N PHE A 9 14.30 -2.06 8.54
CA PHE A 9 13.35 -2.33 7.45
C PHE A 9 11.97 -2.79 7.96
N PHE A 10 11.92 -3.47 9.10
CA PHE A 10 10.66 -3.79 9.78
C PHE A 10 9.86 -2.50 10.09
N TRP A 11 10.46 -1.55 10.80
CA TRP A 11 9.77 -0.32 11.18
C TRP A 11 9.42 0.57 9.99
N VAL A 12 10.34 0.69 9.02
CA VAL A 12 10.11 1.43 7.79
C VAL A 12 8.94 0.83 7.00
N ALA A 13 8.87 -0.49 6.89
CA ALA A 13 7.77 -1.16 6.21
C ALA A 13 6.43 -0.98 6.94
N VAL A 14 6.41 -1.13 8.27
CA VAL A 14 5.20 -0.89 9.06
C VAL A 14 4.70 0.53 8.85
N ALA A 15 5.57 1.52 8.96
CA ALA A 15 5.20 2.93 8.78
C ALA A 15 4.67 3.21 7.37
N LEU A 16 5.35 2.72 6.32
CA LEU A 16 4.93 2.92 4.94
C LEU A 16 3.59 2.24 4.62
N GLN A 17 3.41 0.99 5.05
CA GLN A 17 2.16 0.26 4.81
C GLN A 17 1.00 0.87 5.59
N ALA A 18 1.22 1.26 6.85
CA ALA A 18 0.21 1.95 7.66
C ALA A 18 -0.20 3.29 7.04
N LEU A 19 0.78 4.09 6.60
CA LEU A 19 0.50 5.34 5.90
C LEU A 19 -0.26 5.11 4.59
N GLY A 20 0.14 4.13 3.78
CA GLY A 20 -0.54 3.78 2.53
C GLY A 20 -1.99 3.37 2.76
N LEU A 21 -2.26 2.51 3.75
CA LEU A 21 -3.62 2.11 4.11
C LEU A 21 -4.45 3.29 4.63
N LEU A 22 -3.85 4.19 5.40
CA LEU A 22 -4.53 5.41 5.88
C LEU A 22 -4.90 6.33 4.72
N LEU A 23 -4.01 6.56 3.76
CA LEU A 23 -4.28 7.37 2.57
C LEU A 23 -5.39 6.76 1.71
N ILE A 24 -5.39 5.44 1.53
CA ILE A 24 -6.48 4.73 0.85
C ILE A 24 -7.81 4.92 1.62
N GLY A 25 -7.77 4.80 2.95
CA GLY A 25 -8.96 5.01 3.80
C GLY A 25 -9.54 6.41 3.67
N VAL A 26 -8.69 7.46 3.73
CA VAL A 26 -9.11 8.85 3.52
C VAL A 26 -9.65 9.07 2.11
N SER A 27 -9.10 8.37 1.12
CA SER A 27 -9.57 8.48 -0.28
C SER A 27 -11.00 8.00 -0.44
N MET A 28 -11.54 7.14 0.43
CA MET A 28 -12.93 6.67 0.36
C MET A 28 -13.97 7.81 0.47
N LEU A 29 -13.56 9.01 0.90
CA LEU A 29 -14.40 10.21 0.91
C LEU A 29 -14.58 10.84 -0.47
N VAL A 30 -13.71 10.51 -1.43
CA VAL A 30 -13.59 11.17 -2.74
C VAL A 30 -13.67 10.16 -3.90
N VAL A 31 -13.23 8.92 -3.71
CA VAL A 31 -13.34 7.89 -4.75
C VAL A 31 -14.63 7.08 -4.61
N PRO A 32 -15.18 6.54 -5.72
CA PRO A 32 -16.30 5.62 -5.66
C PRO A 32 -16.03 4.45 -4.71
N TRP A 33 -17.05 4.05 -3.94
CA TRP A 33 -16.90 3.09 -2.85
C TRP A 33 -16.23 1.77 -3.30
N TRP A 34 -16.55 1.28 -4.50
CA TRP A 34 -16.00 0.04 -5.04
C TRP A 34 -14.49 0.13 -5.32
N VAL A 35 -14.00 1.31 -5.68
CA VAL A 35 -12.56 1.59 -5.90
C VAL A 35 -11.83 1.54 -4.59
N GLY A 36 -12.35 2.25 -3.59
CA GLY A 36 -11.77 2.30 -2.24
C GLY A 36 -11.70 0.91 -1.63
N VAL A 37 -12.78 0.14 -1.71
CA VAL A 37 -12.82 -1.26 -1.22
C VAL A 37 -11.83 -2.13 -1.97
N THR A 38 -11.75 -2.03 -3.29
CA THR A 38 -10.79 -2.81 -4.09
C THR A 38 -9.35 -2.48 -3.70
N LEU A 39 -9.02 -1.20 -3.58
CA LEU A 39 -7.69 -0.75 -3.15
C LEU A 39 -7.35 -1.24 -1.75
N LEU A 40 -8.28 -1.21 -0.80
CA LEU A 40 -8.07 -1.73 0.55
C LEU A 40 -7.81 -3.23 0.57
N VAL A 41 -8.62 -4.01 -0.18
CA VAL A 41 -8.45 -5.47 -0.25
C VAL A 41 -7.11 -5.82 -0.89
N VAL A 42 -6.76 -5.18 -2.00
CA VAL A 42 -5.47 -5.41 -2.68
C VAL A 42 -4.31 -4.98 -1.79
N ALA A 43 -4.36 -3.79 -1.19
CA ALA A 43 -3.34 -3.28 -0.30
C ALA A 43 -3.15 -4.20 0.91
N GLY A 44 -4.22 -4.58 1.58
CA GLY A 44 -4.21 -5.50 2.72
C GLY A 44 -3.63 -6.86 2.34
N GLY A 45 -4.05 -7.42 1.21
CA GLY A 45 -3.54 -8.68 0.69
C GLY A 45 -2.05 -8.63 0.37
N VAL A 46 -1.60 -7.60 -0.36
CA VAL A 46 -0.19 -7.41 -0.71
C VAL A 46 0.67 -7.18 0.54
N CYS A 47 0.17 -6.40 1.50
CA CYS A 47 0.84 -6.20 2.79
C CYS A 47 0.99 -7.54 3.52
N ALA A 48 -0.10 -8.29 3.74
CA ALA A 48 -0.07 -9.59 4.41
C ALA A 48 0.90 -10.58 3.74
N LEU A 49 0.83 -10.72 2.42
CA LEU A 49 1.71 -11.61 1.65
C LEU A 49 3.18 -11.18 1.72
N SER A 50 3.46 -9.88 1.75
CA SER A 50 4.82 -9.36 1.86
C SER A 50 5.48 -9.73 3.19
N TRP A 51 4.71 -9.75 4.29
CA TRP A 51 5.20 -10.12 5.62
C TRP A 51 5.54 -11.60 5.73
N LEU A 52 4.83 -12.48 5.01
CA LEU A 52 5.19 -13.89 4.92
C LEU A 52 6.59 -14.10 4.32
N ARG A 53 7.02 -13.20 3.43
CA ARG A 53 8.34 -13.25 2.79
C ARG A 53 9.44 -12.55 3.58
N PHE A 54 9.13 -11.84 4.67
CA PHE A 54 10.09 -11.07 5.45
C PHE A 54 11.28 -11.90 5.96
N ARG A 55 11.03 -13.16 6.36
CA ARG A 55 12.09 -14.08 6.81
C ARG A 55 13.11 -14.41 5.72
N SER A 56 12.65 -14.54 4.46
CA SER A 56 13.52 -14.80 3.31
C SER A 56 14.22 -13.53 2.80
N ASN A 57 13.50 -12.42 2.73
CA ASN A 57 14.02 -11.13 2.32
C ASN A 57 13.27 -10.01 3.07
N PHE A 58 14.00 -9.34 3.97
CA PHE A 58 13.46 -8.35 4.89
C PHE A 58 13.02 -7.04 4.22
N MET A 59 13.38 -6.81 2.95
CA MET A 59 12.99 -5.62 2.19
C MET A 59 11.61 -5.78 1.51
N TRP A 60 11.08 -7.01 1.41
CA TRP A 60 9.80 -7.27 0.73
C TRP A 60 8.64 -6.39 1.22
N PRO A 61 8.41 -6.24 2.53
CA PRO A 61 7.34 -5.39 3.03
C PRO A 61 7.48 -3.91 2.62
N THR A 62 8.71 -3.40 2.51
CA THR A 62 8.96 -2.04 2.04
C THR A 62 8.61 -1.91 0.55
N PHE A 63 9.05 -2.84 -0.29
CA PHE A 63 8.72 -2.83 -1.73
C PHE A 63 7.21 -2.97 -1.96
N ALA A 64 6.54 -3.82 -1.19
CA ALA A 64 5.09 -3.96 -1.21
C ALA A 64 4.39 -2.64 -0.86
N GLY A 65 4.83 -1.96 0.20
CA GLY A 65 4.29 -0.64 0.57
C GLY A 65 4.45 0.40 -0.54
N VAL A 66 5.63 0.46 -1.17
CA VAL A 66 5.87 1.38 -2.30
C VAL A 66 5.00 1.03 -3.51
N ALA A 67 4.89 -0.24 -3.87
CA ALA A 67 4.06 -0.68 -4.99
C ALA A 67 2.58 -0.34 -4.77
N VAL A 68 2.07 -0.54 -3.55
CA VAL A 68 0.71 -0.16 -3.17
C VAL A 68 0.51 1.35 -3.27
N SER A 69 1.44 2.16 -2.78
CA SER A 69 1.37 3.62 -2.88
C SER A 69 1.37 4.11 -4.33
N LEU A 70 2.19 3.50 -5.21
CA LEU A 70 2.20 3.83 -6.64
C LEU A 70 0.89 3.44 -7.31
N ALA A 71 0.37 2.25 -7.02
CA ALA A 71 -0.92 1.81 -7.54
C ALA A 71 -2.06 2.75 -7.08
N TRP A 72 -2.04 3.16 -5.81
CA TRP A 72 -2.97 4.15 -5.27
C TRP A 72 -2.85 5.49 -6.00
N MET A 73 -1.64 6.02 -6.20
CA MET A 73 -1.44 7.27 -6.93
C MET A 73 -1.96 7.21 -8.37
N LEU A 74 -1.76 6.09 -9.06
CA LEU A 74 -2.26 5.89 -10.43
C LEU A 74 -3.79 5.82 -10.43
N VAL A 75 -4.38 5.01 -9.55
CA VAL A 75 -5.83 4.81 -9.53
C VAL A 75 -6.56 6.05 -9.04
N VAL A 76 -6.12 6.68 -7.95
CA VAL A 76 -6.79 7.86 -7.39
C VAL A 76 -6.44 9.13 -8.14
N GLY A 77 -5.17 9.29 -8.53
CA GLY A 77 -4.71 10.49 -9.24
C GLY A 77 -5.10 10.54 -10.71
N LEU A 78 -5.07 9.42 -11.44
CA LEU A 78 -5.42 9.37 -12.86
C LEU A 78 -6.80 8.74 -13.12
N GLY A 79 -7.38 8.05 -12.15
CA GLY A 79 -8.65 7.35 -12.33
C GLY A 79 -9.82 8.24 -12.74
N PRO A 80 -10.00 9.47 -12.22
CA PRO A 80 -11.06 10.36 -12.71
C PRO A 80 -10.96 10.61 -14.22
N THR A 81 -9.73 10.81 -14.71
CA THR A 81 -9.46 11.06 -16.14
C THR A 81 -9.60 9.80 -16.99
N LEU A 82 -9.15 8.64 -16.50
CA LEU A 82 -9.11 7.39 -17.26
C LEU A 82 -10.43 6.61 -17.22
N PHE A 83 -11.17 6.69 -16.11
CA PHE A 83 -12.37 5.91 -15.86
C PHE A 83 -13.64 6.78 -15.75
N GLY A 84 -13.51 8.10 -15.81
CA GLY A 84 -14.64 9.02 -15.92
C GLY A 84 -15.51 9.11 -14.66
N TRP A 85 -15.00 8.71 -13.49
CA TRP A 85 -15.72 8.95 -12.24
C TRP A 85 -15.54 10.40 -11.78
N SER A 86 -16.60 10.99 -11.20
CA SER A 86 -16.49 12.29 -10.54
C SER A 86 -15.99 12.09 -9.09
N PRO A 87 -15.09 12.95 -8.60
CA PRO A 87 -14.76 13.00 -7.18
C PRO A 87 -15.95 13.44 -6.31
#